data_AF-A0A353IL33-F1
#
_entry.id   AF-A0A353IL33-F1
#
_cell.length_a   1.000
_cell.length_b   1.000
_cell.length_c   1.000
_cell.angle_alpha   90.00
_cell.angle_beta   90.00
_cell.angle_gamma   90.00
#
_symmetry.space_group_name_H-M   'P 1'
#
loop_
_entity.id
_entity.type
_entity.pdbx_description
1 polymer ?
#
loop_
_entity_poly.entity_id
_entity_poly.type
_entity_poly.pdbx_seq_one_letter_code
_entity_poly.pdbx_strand_id
1 'polypeptide(L)'
;TIVSNESSEIIRMFNSAFDGVGATPGDYFPQDLHADIDALNARIYNTVNNGVYKAGFATTQEAYEEALYPLFETLDWLDARLEKQRYLTGDRLTEADWRLFTTLVRFDAIYHGHFKCNLKRLADYPALAAYVRDLYQQPGVAGTLNFDHNRRHYYESHSTINPSGVVAVGPELDFDAPHSRKVMTV
;
A
#
# COMPACT_ATOMS: atom_id res chain seq x y z
N THR A 1 16.40 17.39 -19.34
CA THR A 1 16.55 17.54 -17.87
C THR A 1 15.54 16.66 -17.18
N ILE A 2 15.72 16.31 -15.90
CA ILE A 2 14.70 15.61 -15.09
C ILE A 2 13.62 16.64 -14.72
N VAL A 3 12.35 16.27 -14.91
CA VAL A 3 11.21 17.12 -14.55
C VAL A 3 10.91 17.03 -13.06
N SER A 4 10.72 15.81 -12.54
CA SER A 4 10.57 15.51 -11.12
C SER A 4 11.01 14.08 -10.82
N ASN A 5 11.46 13.83 -9.60
CA ASN A 5 11.71 12.50 -9.02
C ASN A 5 10.91 12.27 -7.72
N GLU A 6 9.94 13.16 -7.42
CA GLU A 6 9.07 13.05 -6.25
C GLU A 6 7.74 12.40 -6.65
N SER A 7 7.55 11.15 -6.23
CA SER A 7 6.38 10.34 -6.59
C SER A 7 5.05 11.00 -6.24
N SER A 8 4.94 11.69 -5.10
CA SER A 8 3.68 12.31 -4.68
C SER A 8 3.30 13.51 -5.53
N GLU A 9 4.30 14.20 -6.08
CA GLU A 9 4.05 15.31 -7.01
C GLU A 9 3.71 14.77 -8.40
N ILE A 10 4.43 13.75 -8.87
CA ILE A 10 4.21 13.15 -10.19
C ILE A 10 2.77 12.63 -10.33
N ILE A 11 2.22 11.95 -9.33
CA ILE A 11 0.82 11.47 -9.41
C ILE A 11 -0.18 12.61 -9.46
N ARG A 12 0.10 13.76 -8.82
CA ARG A 12 -0.74 14.96 -8.89
C ARG A 12 -0.61 15.68 -10.23
N MET A 13 0.56 15.66 -10.86
CA MET A 13 0.73 16.10 -12.25
C MET A 13 -0.11 15.24 -13.19
N PHE A 14 -0.03 13.91 -13.08
CA PHE A 14 -0.81 12.98 -13.92
C PHE A 14 -2.32 13.10 -13.70
N ASN A 15 -2.76 13.51 -12.51
CA ASN A 15 -4.17 13.66 -12.17
C ASN A 15 -4.92 14.72 -13.00
N SER A 16 -4.24 15.69 -13.60
CA SER A 16 -4.92 16.78 -14.32
C SER A 16 -4.16 17.41 -15.51
N ALA A 17 -2.84 17.25 -15.58
CA ALA A 17 -2.03 17.94 -16.61
C ALA A 17 -2.36 17.49 -18.05
N PHE A 18 -3.02 16.34 -18.21
CA PHE A 18 -3.35 15.74 -19.52
C PHE A 18 -4.85 15.75 -19.84
N ASP A 19 -5.69 16.38 -19.01
CA ASP A 19 -7.15 16.43 -19.21
C ASP A 19 -7.51 17.09 -20.55
N GLY A 20 -6.78 18.13 -20.93
CA GLY A 20 -6.97 18.85 -22.20
C GLY A 20 -6.50 18.08 -23.45
N VAL A 21 -5.88 16.91 -23.29
CA VAL A 21 -5.31 16.12 -24.40
C VAL A 21 -5.79 14.67 -24.42
N GLY A 22 -6.90 14.36 -23.73
CA GLY A 22 -7.59 13.07 -23.85
C GLY A 22 -7.27 12.04 -22.76
N ALA A 23 -6.77 12.48 -21.60
CA ALA A 23 -6.73 11.61 -20.41
C ALA A 23 -8.14 11.10 -20.06
N THR A 24 -8.22 9.88 -19.52
CA THR A 24 -9.49 9.33 -19.04
C THR A 24 -10.01 10.18 -17.87
N PRO A 25 -11.31 10.53 -17.83
CA PRO A 25 -11.86 11.30 -16.72
C PRO A 25 -11.64 10.60 -15.37
N GLY A 26 -11.11 11.36 -14.41
CA GLY A 26 -10.90 10.91 -13.03
C GLY A 26 -10.17 11.98 -12.24
N ASP A 27 -10.55 12.16 -10.97
CA ASP A 27 -9.84 13.05 -10.04
C ASP A 27 -9.62 12.31 -8.72
N TYR A 28 -8.37 11.97 -8.46
CA TYR A 28 -7.90 11.26 -7.28
C TYR A 28 -7.46 12.21 -6.16
N PHE A 29 -7.47 13.53 -6.40
CA PHE A 29 -7.19 14.55 -5.39
C PHE A 29 -8.21 15.71 -5.49
N PRO A 30 -9.52 15.44 -5.30
CA PRO A 30 -10.56 16.45 -5.45
C PRO A 30 -10.55 17.43 -4.28
N GLN A 31 -10.85 18.70 -4.58
CA GLN A 31 -10.72 19.82 -3.65
C GLN A 31 -11.47 19.61 -2.32
N ASP A 32 -12.66 19.00 -2.38
CA ASP A 32 -13.50 18.77 -1.20
C ASP A 32 -12.97 17.67 -0.27
N LEU A 33 -11.98 16.88 -0.70
CA LEU A 33 -11.32 15.84 0.10
C LEU A 33 -9.86 16.14 0.46
N HIS A 34 -9.29 17.28 0.05
CA HIS A 34 -7.86 17.58 0.24
C HIS A 34 -7.39 17.39 1.70
N ALA A 35 -8.12 17.98 2.65
CA ALA A 35 -7.77 17.90 4.06
C ALA A 35 -7.76 16.46 4.60
N ASP A 36 -8.75 15.66 4.21
CA ASP A 36 -8.85 14.26 4.63
C ASP A 36 -7.73 13.42 3.99
N ILE A 37 -7.48 13.63 2.69
CA ILE A 37 -6.42 12.94 1.94
C ILE A 37 -5.05 13.25 2.54
N ASP A 38 -4.75 14.52 2.82
CA ASP A 38 -3.45 14.92 3.37
C ASP A 38 -3.25 14.35 4.79
N ALA A 39 -4.30 14.36 5.64
CA ALA A 39 -4.23 13.76 6.97
C ALA A 39 -4.02 12.23 6.91
N LEU A 40 -4.73 11.54 6.02
CA LEU A 40 -4.56 10.11 5.76
C LEU A 40 -3.14 9.80 5.29
N ASN A 41 -2.66 10.53 4.27
CA ASN A 41 -1.34 10.37 3.70
C ASN A 41 -0.23 10.59 4.72
N ALA A 42 -0.35 11.60 5.59
CA ALA A 42 0.62 11.86 6.64
C ALA A 42 0.73 10.69 7.62
N ARG A 43 -0.41 10.16 8.09
CA ARG A 43 -0.41 9.00 9.00
C ARG A 43 0.13 7.76 8.29
N ILE A 44 -0.44 7.40 7.14
CA ILE A 44 -0.11 6.20 6.37
C ILE A 44 1.37 6.21 5.96
N TYR A 45 1.91 7.35 5.52
CA TYR A 45 3.32 7.44 5.19
C TYR A 45 4.20 7.16 6.41
N ASN A 46 3.94 7.83 7.53
CA ASN A 46 4.81 7.78 8.71
C ASN A 46 4.82 6.41 9.40
N THR A 47 3.66 5.75 9.48
CA THR A 47 3.47 4.52 10.24
C THR A 47 3.33 3.26 9.39
N VAL A 48 2.97 3.37 8.10
CA VAL A 48 2.78 2.21 7.21
C VAL A 48 3.82 2.18 6.09
N ASN A 49 3.79 3.14 5.16
CA ASN A 49 4.68 3.10 3.99
C ASN A 49 6.15 3.14 4.39
N ASN A 50 6.53 4.06 5.28
CA ASN A 50 7.87 4.14 5.85
C ASN A 50 8.00 3.26 7.11
N GLY A 51 6.91 2.98 7.81
CA GLY A 51 6.91 2.19 9.04
C GLY A 51 7.47 0.78 8.85
N VAL A 52 7.10 0.09 7.75
CA VAL A 52 7.65 -1.24 7.45
C VAL A 52 9.17 -1.22 7.22
N TYR A 53 9.71 -0.15 6.65
CA TYR A 53 11.16 0.02 6.47
C TYR A 53 11.85 0.33 7.81
N LYS A 54 11.28 1.22 8.61
CA LYS A 54 11.79 1.52 9.96
C LYS A 54 11.90 0.24 10.80
N ALA A 55 10.88 -0.61 10.76
CA ALA A 55 10.93 -1.92 11.43
C ALA A 55 11.97 -2.85 10.79
N GLY A 56 11.97 -2.99 9.47
CA GLY A 56 12.84 -3.93 8.77
C GLY A 56 14.33 -3.64 8.88
N PHE A 57 14.70 -2.36 8.98
CA PHE A 57 16.09 -1.90 9.09
C PHE A 57 16.52 -1.52 10.50
N ALA A 58 15.65 -1.68 11.51
CA ALA A 58 16.02 -1.42 12.89
C ALA A 58 17.22 -2.26 13.32
N THR A 59 18.18 -1.63 14.00
CA THR A 59 19.39 -2.27 14.51
C THR A 59 19.34 -2.56 16.02
N THR A 60 18.27 -2.12 16.70
CA THR A 60 18.00 -2.37 18.12
C THR A 60 16.57 -2.85 18.31
N GLN A 61 16.33 -3.57 19.40
CA GLN A 61 14.99 -4.07 19.74
C GLN A 61 14.01 -2.91 19.99
N GLU A 62 14.40 -1.91 20.78
CA GLU A 62 13.57 -0.71 20.99
C GLU A 62 13.17 -0.02 19.68
N ALA A 63 14.11 0.23 18.76
CA ALA A 63 13.80 0.91 17.50
C ALA A 63 12.86 0.08 16.60
N TYR A 64 13.01 -1.25 16.64
CA TYR A 64 12.11 -2.16 15.95
C TYR A 64 10.70 -2.06 16.52
N GLU A 65 10.55 -2.13 17.85
CA GLU A 65 9.26 -2.06 18.53
C GLU A 65 8.56 -0.69 18.37
N GLU A 66 9.32 0.41 18.46
CA GLU A 66 8.85 1.77 18.21
C GLU A 66 8.31 1.97 16.78
N ALA A 67 8.80 1.19 15.81
CA ALA A 67 8.28 1.19 14.45
C ALA A 67 7.12 0.20 14.27
N LEU A 68 7.22 -0.98 14.89
CA LEU A 68 6.29 -2.09 14.72
C LEU A 68 4.93 -1.80 15.33
N TYR A 69 4.87 -1.29 16.57
CA TYR A 69 3.59 -1.07 17.24
C TYR A 69 2.72 -0.01 16.53
N PRO A 70 3.24 1.19 16.17
CA PRO A 70 2.44 2.18 15.43
C PRO A 70 1.99 1.70 14.03
N LEU A 71 2.77 0.84 13.39
CA LEU A 71 2.38 0.17 12.14
C LEU A 71 1.10 -0.65 12.36
N PHE A 72 1.11 -1.57 13.32
CA PHE A 72 -0.05 -2.43 13.58
C PHE A 72 -1.25 -1.69 14.18
N GLU A 73 -1.03 -0.68 15.02
CA GLU A 73 -2.10 0.24 15.45
C GLU A 73 -2.77 0.96 14.27
N THR A 74 -1.98 1.32 13.25
CA THR A 74 -2.53 1.93 12.04
C THR A 74 -3.24 0.91 11.15
N LEU A 75 -2.73 -0.31 11.02
CA LEU A 75 -3.43 -1.38 10.29
C LEU A 75 -4.76 -1.74 10.96
N ASP A 76 -4.81 -1.89 12.28
CA ASP A 76 -6.05 -2.10 13.05
C ASP A 76 -7.04 -0.94 12.82
N TRP A 77 -6.57 0.31 12.85
CA TRP A 77 -7.40 1.47 12.57
C TRP A 77 -7.93 1.52 11.13
N LEU A 78 -7.09 1.16 10.14
CA LEU A 78 -7.47 1.11 8.73
C LEU A 78 -8.50 0.01 8.47
N ASP A 79 -8.34 -1.17 9.07
CA ASP A 79 -9.30 -2.27 8.94
C ASP A 79 -10.67 -1.87 9.48
N ALA A 80 -10.73 -1.35 10.72
CA ALA A 80 -11.98 -0.86 11.32
C ALA A 80 -12.62 0.31 10.56
N ARG A 81 -11.81 1.16 9.89
CA ARG A 81 -12.31 2.20 8.98
C ARG A 81 -12.93 1.58 7.73
N LEU A 82 -12.23 0.64 7.08
CA LEU A 82 -12.65 0.00 5.83
C LEU A 82 -13.79 -1.02 6.02
N GLU A 83 -14.15 -1.39 7.25
CA GLU A 83 -15.41 -2.09 7.52
C GLU A 83 -16.63 -1.22 7.19
N LYS A 84 -16.51 0.10 7.30
CA LYS A 84 -17.64 1.05 7.26
C LYS A 84 -17.81 1.76 5.91
N GLN A 85 -16.77 1.76 5.08
CA GLN A 85 -16.69 2.53 3.85
C GLN A 85 -15.80 1.81 2.83
N ARG A 86 -16.07 2.00 1.53
CA ARG A 86 -15.36 1.25 0.48
C ARG A 86 -13.87 1.59 0.42
N TYR A 87 -13.55 2.88 0.42
CA TYR A 87 -12.21 3.47 0.30
C TYR A 87 -11.88 4.36 1.50
N LEU A 88 -10.66 4.91 1.55
CA LEU A 88 -10.19 5.66 2.72
C LEU A 88 -10.95 6.96 3.00
N THR A 89 -11.60 7.56 2.01
CA THR A 89 -12.40 8.80 2.15
C THR A 89 -13.89 8.60 1.84
N GLY A 90 -14.40 7.36 1.97
CA GLY A 90 -15.80 7.03 1.73
C GLY A 90 -15.96 6.16 0.49
N ASP A 91 -16.80 6.57 -0.44
CA ASP A 91 -17.09 5.82 -1.68
C ASP A 91 -16.26 6.28 -2.88
N ARG A 92 -15.50 7.38 -2.75
CA ARG A 92 -14.59 7.86 -3.80
C ARG A 92 -13.18 7.32 -3.60
N LEU A 93 -12.62 6.79 -4.67
CA LEU A 93 -11.23 6.34 -4.74
C LEU A 93 -10.31 7.55 -4.90
N THR A 94 -9.24 7.64 -4.10
CA THR A 94 -8.34 8.79 -4.05
C THR A 94 -6.87 8.39 -4.12
N GLU A 95 -5.96 9.37 -4.21
CA GLU A 95 -4.52 9.13 -4.16
C GLU A 95 -4.08 8.46 -2.85
N ALA A 96 -4.80 8.68 -1.75
CA ALA A 96 -4.50 8.04 -0.47
C ALA A 96 -4.63 6.51 -0.57
N ASP A 97 -5.63 6.04 -1.32
CA ASP A 97 -5.85 4.62 -1.52
C ASP A 97 -4.72 3.97 -2.30
N TRP A 98 -4.29 4.62 -3.39
CA TRP A 98 -3.19 4.13 -4.21
C TRP A 98 -1.86 4.13 -3.46
N ARG A 99 -1.60 5.16 -2.66
CA ARG A 99 -0.40 5.24 -1.81
C ARG A 99 -0.38 4.14 -0.76
N LEU A 100 -1.52 3.81 -0.15
CA LEU A 100 -1.61 2.69 0.79
C LEU A 100 -1.46 1.34 0.08
N PHE A 101 -2.16 1.13 -1.04
CA PHE A 101 -2.20 -0.12 -1.79
C PHE A 101 -0.81 -0.64 -2.15
N THR A 102 0.08 0.25 -2.61
CA THR A 102 1.44 -0.14 -2.98
C THR A 102 2.24 -0.77 -1.82
N THR A 103 1.96 -0.40 -0.57
CA THR A 103 2.54 -1.08 0.59
C THR A 103 1.79 -2.37 0.92
N LEU A 104 0.47 -2.35 0.96
CA LEU A 104 -0.31 -3.51 1.38
C LEU A 104 -0.14 -4.72 0.45
N VAL A 105 -0.11 -4.51 -0.87
CA VAL A 105 0.04 -5.60 -1.85
C VAL A 105 1.38 -6.35 -1.72
N ARG A 106 2.38 -5.73 -1.08
CA ARG A 106 3.71 -6.33 -0.80
C ARG A 106 3.81 -6.93 0.60
N PHE A 107 2.84 -6.67 1.48
CA PHE A 107 2.99 -6.91 2.91
C PHE A 107 3.25 -8.38 3.24
N ASP A 108 2.33 -9.27 2.86
CA ASP A 108 2.44 -10.69 3.21
C ASP A 108 3.62 -11.40 2.53
N ALA A 109 3.92 -11.02 1.28
CA ALA A 109 5.03 -11.59 0.50
C ALA A 109 6.42 -11.14 0.94
N ILE A 110 6.53 -9.97 1.57
CA ILE A 110 7.82 -9.32 1.79
C ILE A 110 7.88 -8.81 3.23
N TYR A 111 7.12 -7.77 3.56
CA TYR A 111 7.30 -7.04 4.82
C TYR A 111 7.03 -7.90 6.05
N HIS A 112 6.04 -8.80 5.98
CA HIS A 112 5.72 -9.73 7.05
C HIS A 112 6.92 -10.57 7.47
N GLY A 113 7.60 -11.21 6.52
CA GLY A 113 8.79 -12.03 6.81
C GLY A 113 10.08 -11.22 6.83
N HIS A 114 10.44 -10.63 5.69
CA HIS A 114 11.73 -9.97 5.44
C HIS A 114 11.98 -8.80 6.40
N PHE A 115 10.95 -7.97 6.64
CA PHE A 115 11.03 -6.84 7.57
C PHE A 115 10.51 -7.16 8.97
N LYS A 116 10.20 -8.43 9.25
CA LYS A 116 9.69 -8.90 10.55
C LYS A 116 8.39 -8.20 10.96
N CYS A 117 7.60 -7.64 10.04
CA CYS A 117 6.30 -7.05 10.37
C CYS A 117 5.25 -8.15 10.58
N ASN A 118 5.40 -8.98 11.62
CA ASN A 118 4.75 -10.29 11.74
C ASN A 118 3.84 -10.47 12.97
N LEU A 119 3.25 -9.40 13.51
CA LEU A 119 2.22 -9.55 14.55
C LEU A 119 0.94 -10.21 13.99
N LYS A 120 0.58 -9.87 12.74
CA LYS A 120 -0.52 -10.45 11.96
C LYS A 120 -0.18 -10.38 10.48
N ARG A 121 -0.73 -11.28 9.66
CA ARG A 121 -0.70 -11.12 8.20
C ARG A 121 -1.77 -10.12 7.78
N LEU A 122 -1.60 -9.50 6.62
CA LEU A 122 -2.65 -8.72 5.99
C LEU A 122 -3.90 -9.57 5.71
N ALA A 123 -3.71 -10.84 5.34
CA ALA A 123 -4.82 -11.80 5.19
C ALA A 123 -5.66 -12.01 6.46
N ASP A 124 -5.13 -11.70 7.65
CA ASP A 124 -5.85 -11.82 8.92
C ASP A 124 -6.73 -10.57 9.23
N TYR A 125 -6.71 -9.56 8.35
CA TYR A 125 -7.53 -8.35 8.40
C TYR A 125 -8.62 -8.40 7.32
N PRO A 126 -9.88 -8.75 7.66
CA PRO A 126 -10.91 -9.02 6.66
C PRO A 126 -11.21 -7.84 5.74
N ALA A 127 -11.31 -6.61 6.28
CA ALA A 127 -11.64 -5.43 5.48
C ALA A 127 -10.47 -4.97 4.62
N LEU A 128 -9.24 -5.01 5.15
CA LEU A 128 -8.01 -4.71 4.40
C LEU A 128 -7.73 -5.73 3.30
N ALA A 129 -7.85 -7.03 3.58
CA ALA A 129 -7.66 -8.08 2.59
C ALA A 129 -8.68 -7.98 1.45
N ALA A 130 -9.94 -7.64 1.78
CA ALA A 130 -10.95 -7.34 0.77
C ALA A 130 -10.63 -6.05 -0.01
N TYR A 131 -10.12 -5.02 0.67
CA TYR A 131 -9.76 -3.73 0.06
C TYR A 131 -8.61 -3.85 -0.94
N VAL A 132 -7.56 -4.62 -0.60
CA VAL A 132 -6.46 -4.88 -1.53
C VAL A 132 -6.92 -5.65 -2.76
N ARG A 133 -7.83 -6.62 -2.60
CA ARG A 133 -8.42 -7.35 -3.73
C ARG A 133 -9.28 -6.45 -4.62
N ASP A 134 -10.09 -5.56 -4.03
CA ASP A 134 -10.87 -4.55 -4.77
C ASP A 134 -9.96 -3.65 -5.63
N LEU A 135 -8.85 -3.15 -5.08
CA LEU A 135 -7.89 -2.33 -5.81
C LEU A 135 -7.08 -3.12 -6.85
N TYR A 136 -6.65 -4.34 -6.52
CA TYR A 136 -5.93 -5.23 -7.44
C TYR A 136 -6.78 -5.57 -8.68
N GLN A 137 -8.08 -5.77 -8.50
CA GLN A 137 -9.03 -6.13 -9.55
C GLN A 137 -9.55 -4.93 -10.37
N GLN A 138 -9.12 -3.70 -10.05
CA GLN A 138 -9.39 -2.55 -10.91
C GLN A 138 -8.76 -2.75 -12.30
N PRO A 139 -9.44 -2.32 -13.39
CA PRO A 139 -8.93 -2.52 -14.75
C PRO A 139 -7.49 -2.06 -14.93
N GLY A 140 -6.62 -2.97 -15.40
CA GLY A 140 -5.22 -2.70 -15.68
C GLY A 140 -4.27 -2.76 -14.48
N VAL A 141 -4.76 -2.76 -13.24
CA VAL A 141 -3.90 -2.70 -12.04
C VAL A 141 -3.08 -3.98 -11.85
N ALA A 142 -3.69 -5.15 -11.97
CA ALA A 142 -2.97 -6.43 -11.89
C ALA A 142 -1.77 -6.49 -12.86
N GLY A 143 -1.90 -5.91 -14.06
CA GLY A 143 -0.83 -5.85 -15.06
C GLY A 143 0.37 -4.96 -14.68
N THR A 144 0.24 -4.12 -13.65
CA THR A 144 1.33 -3.29 -13.11
C THR A 144 2.19 -4.02 -12.09
N LEU A 145 1.78 -5.23 -11.66
CA LEU A 145 2.40 -5.96 -10.56
C LEU A 145 3.24 -7.11 -11.08
N ASN A 146 4.51 -7.13 -10.69
CA ASN A 146 5.40 -8.28 -10.89
C ASN A 146 5.92 -8.75 -9.53
N PHE A 147 5.31 -9.81 -9.00
CA PHE A 147 5.65 -10.33 -7.67
C PHE A 147 7.03 -11.00 -7.62
N ASP A 148 7.49 -11.60 -8.73
CA ASP A 148 8.85 -12.14 -8.81
C ASP A 148 9.87 -11.00 -8.65
N HIS A 149 9.73 -9.93 -9.45
CA HIS A 149 10.61 -8.77 -9.35
C HIS A 149 10.56 -8.13 -7.97
N ASN A 150 9.36 -7.92 -7.42
CA ASN A 150 9.21 -7.36 -6.07
C ASN A 150 9.91 -8.25 -5.03
N ARG A 151 9.64 -9.57 -4.98
CA ARG A 151 10.26 -10.45 -3.97
C ARG A 151 11.78 -10.52 -4.11
N ARG A 152 12.27 -10.76 -5.33
CA ARG A 152 13.70 -10.86 -5.60
C ARG A 152 14.43 -9.58 -5.23
N HIS A 153 13.89 -8.41 -5.58
CA HIS A 153 14.48 -7.13 -5.21
C HIS A 153 14.73 -7.03 -3.70
N TYR A 154 13.72 -7.30 -2.85
CA TYR A 154 13.89 -7.14 -1.41
C TYR A 154 14.79 -8.21 -0.79
N TYR A 155 14.60 -9.48 -1.15
CA TYR A 155 15.32 -10.59 -0.52
C TYR A 155 16.78 -10.66 -0.97
N GLU A 156 17.09 -10.31 -2.23
CA GLU A 156 18.45 -10.40 -2.79
C GLU A 156 19.27 -9.10 -2.59
N SER A 157 18.63 -7.92 -2.56
CA SER A 157 19.37 -6.64 -2.48
C SER A 157 19.71 -6.19 -1.07
N HIS A 158 18.95 -6.62 -0.05
CA HIS A 158 19.16 -6.21 1.34
C HIS A 158 20.08 -7.17 2.10
N SER A 159 21.34 -7.25 1.68
CA SER A 159 22.33 -8.17 2.27
C SER A 159 22.57 -7.95 3.77
N THR A 160 22.25 -6.76 4.31
CA THR A 160 22.31 -6.46 5.74
C THR A 160 21.19 -7.12 6.55
N ILE A 161 20.05 -7.40 5.92
CA ILE A 161 18.89 -8.07 6.52
C ILE A 161 18.92 -9.57 6.21
N ASN A 162 19.21 -9.92 4.95
CA ASN A 162 19.24 -11.29 4.45
C ASN A 162 20.58 -11.59 3.75
N PRO A 163 21.66 -11.90 4.49
CA PRO A 163 22.98 -12.15 3.90
C PRO A 163 23.02 -13.31 2.90
N SER A 164 22.10 -14.27 3.04
CA SER A 164 22.03 -15.44 2.16
C SER A 164 21.44 -15.13 0.78
N GLY A 165 20.70 -14.03 0.64
CA GLY A 165 19.94 -13.71 -0.57
C GLY A 165 18.81 -14.68 -0.90
N VAL A 166 18.52 -15.67 -0.04
CA VAL A 166 17.46 -16.65 -0.30
C VAL A 166 16.10 -15.95 -0.33
N VAL A 167 15.34 -16.17 -1.41
CA VAL A 167 14.00 -15.61 -1.61
C VAL A 167 12.96 -16.55 -1.04
N ALA A 168 12.09 -16.06 -0.15
CA ALA A 168 10.99 -16.84 0.38
C ALA A 168 9.97 -17.19 -0.73
N VAL A 169 9.55 -18.45 -0.79
CA VAL A 169 8.58 -18.94 -1.79
C VAL A 169 7.14 -18.56 -1.40
N GLY A 170 6.84 -18.53 -0.10
CA GLY A 170 5.51 -18.20 0.42
C GLY A 170 5.32 -16.72 0.75
N PRO A 171 4.11 -16.35 1.20
CA PRO A 171 2.90 -17.17 1.19
C PRO A 171 2.30 -17.28 -0.23
N GLU A 172 1.36 -18.21 -0.40
CA GLU A 172 0.45 -18.20 -1.55
C GLU A 172 -0.46 -16.97 -1.45
N LEU A 173 -0.63 -16.26 -2.55
CA LEU A 173 -1.42 -15.04 -2.64
C LEU A 173 -2.53 -15.27 -3.66
N ASP A 174 -3.77 -15.02 -3.25
CA ASP A 174 -4.93 -15.06 -4.14
C ASP A 174 -5.61 -13.68 -4.13
N PHE A 175 -5.09 -12.79 -4.98
CA PHE A 175 -5.68 -11.46 -5.15
C PHE A 175 -6.86 -11.45 -6.14
N ASP A 176 -7.08 -12.55 -6.87
CA ASP A 176 -8.18 -12.72 -7.82
C ASP A 176 -9.47 -13.22 -7.13
N ALA A 177 -9.38 -13.74 -5.91
CA ALA A 177 -10.55 -14.11 -5.10
C ALA A 177 -11.56 -12.95 -4.98
N PRO A 178 -12.87 -13.21 -5.04
CA PRO A 178 -13.90 -12.17 -4.91
C PRO A 178 -13.76 -11.36 -3.61
N HIS A 179 -13.73 -10.03 -3.71
CA HIS A 179 -13.54 -9.15 -2.55
C HIS A 179 -14.82 -8.87 -1.76
N SER A 180 -16.01 -9.08 -2.34
CA SER A 180 -17.32 -8.83 -1.73
C SER A 180 -17.56 -7.39 -1.21
N ARG A 181 -16.64 -6.46 -1.44
CA ARG A 181 -16.87 -5.02 -1.29
C ARG A 181 -17.85 -4.55 -2.36
N LYS A 182 -18.75 -3.62 -2.01
CA LYS A 182 -19.82 -3.14 -2.91
C LYS A 182 -19.25 -2.75 -4.27
N VAL A 183 -19.71 -3.41 -5.34
CA VAL A 183 -19.41 -3.03 -6.72
C VAL A 183 -20.14 -1.72 -7.01
N MET A 184 -19.43 -0.71 -7.50
CA MET A 184 -20.08 0.46 -8.09
C MET A 184 -20.21 0.20 -9.58
N THR A 185 -21.46 0.22 -10.06
CA THR A 185 -21.75 0.56 -11.45
C THR A 185 -21.10 1.91 -11.75
N VAL A 186 -20.21 1.90 -12.74
CA VAL A 186 -19.63 3.09 -13.38
C VAL A 186 -20.74 3.93 -13.99
#